data_AF-A0A9D3UX66-F1
#
_entry.id   AF-A0A9D3UX66-F1
#
_cell.length_a   1.000
_cell.length_b   1.000
_cell.length_c   1.000
_cell.angle_alpha   90.00
_cell.angle_beta   90.00
_cell.angle_gamma   90.00
#
_symmetry.space_group_name_H-M   'P 1'
#
loop_
_entity.id
_entity.type
_entity.pdbx_description
1 polymer ?
#
loop_
_entity_poly.entity_id
_entity_poly.type
_entity_poly.pdbx_seq_one_letter_code
_entity_poly.pdbx_strand_id
1 'polypeptide(L)'
;MQLDEAFELFYEGVSPYGPYWDHVLGYWKASLEHPNQLMFLKYEELVEDTILYLKKTAEFIGYPFSSEEQQQGVPENIVQLCSFENLSGLEVNKTGKHCEGHGNLEMENNIFFRKGKVGDWKNYLTTEMAQRLDERTMQKLSGSGLSL
;
A
#
# COMPACT_ATOMS: atom_id res chain seq x y z
N MET A 1 -22.33 8.10 -0.80
CA MET A 1 -21.38 9.21 -0.95
C MET A 1 -20.94 9.22 -2.41
N GLN A 2 -21.09 10.37 -3.08
CA GLN A 2 -20.58 10.52 -4.45
C GLN A 2 -19.07 10.72 -4.43
N LEU A 3 -18.39 10.47 -5.56
CA LEU A 3 -16.92 10.59 -5.63
C LEU A 3 -16.46 12.01 -5.26
N ASP A 4 -17.13 13.05 -5.76
CA ASP A 4 -16.74 14.43 -5.50
C ASP A 4 -16.83 14.79 -4.00
N GLU A 5 -17.88 14.32 -3.32
CA GLU A 5 -18.04 14.49 -1.88
C GLU A 5 -16.96 13.73 -1.09
N ALA A 6 -16.68 12.50 -1.49
CA ALA A 6 -15.61 11.68 -0.89
C ALA A 6 -14.24 12.33 -1.09
N PHE A 7 -14.00 12.89 -2.27
CA PHE A 7 -12.77 13.60 -2.62
C PHE A 7 -12.57 14.81 -1.73
N GLU A 8 -13.58 15.68 -1.57
CA GLU A 8 -13.45 16.86 -0.71
C GLU A 8 -13.22 16.47 0.76
N LEU A 9 -13.92 15.45 1.27
CA LEU A 9 -13.69 14.95 2.62
C LEU A 9 -12.24 14.45 2.79
N PHE A 10 -11.73 13.65 1.85
CA PHE A 10 -10.33 13.20 1.88
C PHE A 10 -9.34 14.37 1.80
N TYR A 11 -9.58 15.33 0.90
CA TYR A 11 -8.73 16.50 0.68
C TYR A 11 -8.63 17.38 1.94
N GLU A 12 -9.73 17.56 2.65
CA GLU A 12 -9.81 18.27 3.94
C GLU A 12 -9.28 17.42 5.11
N GLY A 13 -8.87 16.17 4.87
CA GLY A 13 -8.33 15.26 5.89
C GLY A 13 -9.40 14.58 6.76
N VAL A 14 -10.67 14.69 6.38
CA VAL A 14 -11.83 14.06 7.03
C VAL A 14 -12.02 12.65 6.45
N SER A 15 -11.13 11.75 6.82
CA SER A 15 -11.19 10.33 6.44
C SER A 15 -10.86 9.45 7.66
N PRO A 16 -11.25 8.16 7.65
CA PRO A 16 -10.72 7.21 8.62
C PRO A 16 -9.19 7.27 8.66
N TYR A 17 -8.62 7.41 9.86
CA TYR A 17 -7.17 7.57 10.11
C TYR A 17 -6.51 8.79 9.46
N GLY A 18 -7.30 9.75 8.98
CA GLY A 18 -6.80 10.99 8.38
C GLY A 18 -6.31 12.02 9.40
N PRO A 19 -5.59 13.07 8.93
CA PRO A 19 -5.27 13.35 7.53
C PRO A 19 -4.17 12.45 6.96
N TYR A 20 -4.31 12.05 5.69
CA TYR A 20 -3.38 11.13 5.01
C TYR A 20 -1.91 11.59 5.09
N TRP A 21 -1.64 12.86 4.78
CA TRP A 21 -0.27 13.37 4.77
C TRP A 21 0.37 13.39 6.17
N ASP A 22 -0.40 13.69 7.21
CA ASP A 22 0.11 13.71 8.58
C ASP A 22 0.44 12.28 9.05
N HIS A 23 -0.41 11.31 8.69
CA HIS A 23 -0.15 9.90 8.92
C HIS A 23 1.14 9.44 8.24
N VAL A 24 1.28 9.70 6.93
CA VAL A 24 2.48 9.32 6.16
C VAL A 24 3.74 9.99 6.70
N LEU A 25 3.69 11.30 6.97
CA LEU A 25 4.83 12.04 7.50
C LEU A 25 5.26 11.55 8.90
N GLY A 26 4.31 11.15 9.74
CA GLY A 26 4.60 10.59 11.05
C GLY A 26 5.48 9.34 10.93
N TYR A 27 5.07 8.39 10.09
CA TYR A 27 5.84 7.16 9.84
C TYR A 27 7.14 7.39 9.08
N TRP A 28 7.17 8.37 8.17
CA TRP A 28 8.41 8.75 7.49
C TRP A 28 9.45 9.31 8.47
N LYS A 29 9.06 10.22 9.36
CA LYS A 29 9.99 10.75 10.38
C LYS A 29 10.45 9.64 11.33
N ALA A 30 9.54 8.80 11.78
CA ALA A 30 9.88 7.67 12.64
C ALA A 30 10.83 6.66 11.96
N SER A 31 10.72 6.45 10.65
CA SER A 31 11.64 5.58 9.91
C SER A 31 13.06 6.15 9.85
N LEU A 32 13.20 7.48 9.77
CA LEU A 32 14.50 8.15 9.81
C LEU A 32 15.12 8.12 11.21
N GLU A 33 14.32 8.24 12.26
CA GLU A 33 14.78 8.18 13.66
C GLU A 33 15.11 6.75 14.11
N HIS A 34 14.40 5.75 13.58
CA HIS A 34 14.51 4.35 13.97
C HIS A 34 14.66 3.40 12.77
N PRO A 35 15.71 3.56 11.95
CA PRO A 35 15.85 2.81 10.68
C PRO A 35 16.01 1.30 10.86
N ASN A 36 16.44 0.84 12.03
CA ASN A 36 16.57 -0.59 12.34
C ASN A 36 15.28 -1.21 12.91
N GLN A 37 14.26 -0.40 13.22
CA GLN A 37 12.99 -0.85 13.81
C GLN A 37 11.79 -0.57 12.90
N LEU A 38 11.93 0.36 11.96
CA LEU A 38 10.86 0.77 11.06
C LEU A 38 11.37 0.88 9.62
N MET A 39 10.89 -0.03 8.77
CA MET A 39 11.12 -0.01 7.34
C MET A 39 9.97 0.71 6.63
N PHE A 40 10.28 1.79 5.93
CA PHE A 40 9.31 2.54 5.14
C PHE A 40 9.31 2.04 3.69
N LEU A 41 8.14 1.70 3.18
CA LEU A 41 7.94 1.18 1.83
C LEU A 41 6.92 2.03 1.07
N LYS A 42 7.13 2.19 -0.24
CA LYS A 42 6.14 2.78 -1.15
C LYS A 42 5.57 1.71 -2.06
N TYR A 43 4.27 1.79 -2.33
CA TYR A 43 3.57 0.77 -3.10
C TYR A 43 4.05 0.73 -4.56
N GLU A 44 4.29 1.88 -5.18
CA GLU A 44 4.75 2.00 -6.56
C GLU A 44 6.14 1.40 -6.74
N GLU A 45 7.06 1.69 -5.81
CA GLU A 45 8.42 1.13 -5.81
C GLU A 45 8.39 -0.40 -5.57
N LEU A 46 7.49 -0.87 -4.68
CA LEU A 46 7.26 -2.29 -4.45
C LEU A 46 6.74 -3.01 -5.70
N VAL A 47 5.85 -2.39 -6.46
CA VAL A 47 5.32 -2.95 -7.72
C VAL A 47 6.38 -2.93 -8.83
N GLU A 48 7.26 -1.93 -8.84
CA GLU A 48 8.35 -1.83 -9.83
C GLU A 48 9.40 -2.93 -9.66
N ASP A 49 9.78 -3.27 -8.42
CA ASP A 49 10.73 -4.35 -8.13
C ASP A 49 10.37 -5.14 -6.87
N THR A 50 9.36 -6.00 -6.98
CA THR A 50 8.85 -6.79 -5.86
C THR A 50 9.91 -7.71 -5.25
N ILE A 51 10.80 -8.29 -6.07
CA ILE A 51 11.82 -9.23 -5.59
C ILE A 51 12.87 -8.49 -4.76
N LEU A 52 13.32 -7.32 -5.20
CA LEU A 52 14.25 -6.49 -4.43
C LEU A 52 13.66 -6.13 -3.07
N TYR A 53 12.42 -5.65 -3.04
CA TYR A 53 11.78 -5.25 -1.79
C TYR A 53 11.43 -6.44 -0.89
N LEU A 54 11.13 -7.60 -1.45
CA LEU A 54 11.00 -8.85 -0.68
C LEU A 54 12.33 -9.20 0.01
N LYS A 55 13.45 -9.16 -0.71
CA LYS A 55 14.78 -9.43 -0.13
C LYS A 55 15.15 -8.43 0.97
N LYS A 56 14.93 -7.13 0.72
CA LYS A 56 15.12 -6.08 1.75
C LYS A 56 14.24 -6.31 2.98
N THR A 57 12.98 -6.70 2.78
CA THR A 57 12.06 -6.98 3.88
C THR A 57 12.54 -8.18 4.68
N ALA A 58 12.97 -9.25 4.00
CA ALA A 58 13.50 -10.46 4.61
C ALA A 58 14.76 -10.16 5.45
N GLU A 59 15.68 -9.36 4.91
CA GLU A 59 16.85 -8.85 5.65
C GLU A 59 16.43 -8.04 6.89
N PHE A 60 15.46 -7.14 6.74
CA PHE A 60 15.00 -6.26 7.81
C PHE A 60 14.34 -7.03 8.97
N ILE A 61 13.56 -8.07 8.68
CA ILE A 61 12.92 -8.91 9.72
C ILE A 61 13.87 -9.96 10.32
N GLY A 62 15.13 -10.02 9.87
CA GLY A 62 16.15 -10.93 10.40
C GLY A 62 16.19 -12.32 9.75
N TYR A 63 15.59 -12.48 8.56
CA TYR A 63 15.55 -13.74 7.80
C TYR A 63 16.03 -13.54 6.35
N PRO A 64 17.28 -13.09 6.12
CA PRO A 64 17.80 -12.92 4.77
C PRO A 64 17.87 -14.25 4.03
N PHE A 65 17.55 -14.25 2.73
CA PHE A 65 17.64 -15.45 1.90
C PHE A 65 19.09 -15.89 1.71
N SER A 66 19.35 -17.16 1.98
CA SER A 66 20.62 -17.81 1.67
C SER A 66 20.89 -17.85 0.16
N SER A 67 22.15 -18.05 -0.23
CA SER A 67 22.51 -18.22 -1.65
C SER A 67 21.84 -19.43 -2.29
N GLU A 68 21.60 -20.48 -1.51
CA GLU A 68 20.89 -21.69 -1.97
C GLU A 68 19.42 -21.39 -2.25
N GLU A 69 18.71 -20.73 -1.33
CA GLU A 69 17.30 -20.34 -1.52
C GLU A 69 17.12 -19.42 -2.74
N GLN A 70 18.06 -18.50 -2.95
CA GLN A 70 18.05 -17.64 -4.14
C GLN A 70 18.28 -18.43 -5.43
N GLN A 71 19.21 -19.40 -5.42
CA GLN A 71 19.43 -20.28 -6.59
C GLN A 71 18.23 -21.21 -6.85
N GLN A 72 17.51 -21.61 -5.81
CA GLN A 72 16.31 -22.44 -5.89
C GLN A 72 15.04 -21.64 -6.28
N GLY A 73 15.15 -20.32 -6.43
CA GLY A 73 14.03 -19.46 -6.82
C GLY A 73 13.00 -19.26 -5.70
N VAL A 74 13.39 -19.41 -4.43
CA VAL A 74 12.48 -19.21 -3.29
C VAL A 74 11.86 -17.81 -3.26
N PRO A 75 12.60 -16.70 -3.48
CA PRO A 75 12.00 -15.37 -3.57
C PRO A 75 10.93 -15.26 -4.65
N GLU A 76 11.18 -15.81 -5.84
CA GLU A 76 10.26 -15.82 -6.97
C GLU A 76 9.00 -16.62 -6.66
N ASN A 77 9.14 -17.78 -6.00
CA ASN A 77 8.02 -18.59 -5.55
C ASN A 77 7.15 -17.85 -4.51
N ILE A 78 7.76 -17.11 -3.58
CA ILE A 78 7.03 -16.28 -2.61
C ILE A 78 6.28 -15.16 -3.33
N VAL A 79 6.93 -14.44 -4.25
CA VAL A 79 6.27 -13.39 -5.04
C VAL A 79 5.10 -13.95 -5.83
N GLN A 80 5.25 -15.12 -6.46
CA GLN A 80 4.16 -15.79 -7.18
C GLN A 80 3.00 -16.15 -6.23
N LEU A 81 3.31 -16.73 -5.07
CA LEU A 81 2.31 -17.10 -4.06
C LEU A 81 1.55 -15.89 -3.52
N CYS A 82 2.23 -14.77 -3.29
CA CYS A 82 1.66 -13.54 -2.76
C CYS A 82 1.17 -12.57 -3.85
N SER A 83 1.26 -12.94 -5.13
CA SER A 83 0.84 -12.08 -6.25
C SER A 83 -0.65 -11.75 -6.18
N PHE A 84 -1.02 -10.58 -6.71
CA PHE A 84 -2.42 -10.17 -6.82
C PHE A 84 -3.24 -11.21 -7.58
N GLU A 85 -2.71 -11.73 -8.69
CA GLU A 85 -3.35 -12.72 -9.54
C GLU A 85 -3.60 -14.03 -8.81
N ASN A 86 -2.62 -14.51 -8.05
CA ASN A 86 -2.76 -15.74 -7.28
C ASN A 86 -3.77 -15.53 -6.13
N LEU A 87 -3.55 -14.51 -5.29
CA LEU A 87 -4.38 -14.28 -4.10
C LEU A 87 -5.84 -13.96 -4.46
N SER A 88 -6.09 -13.09 -5.45
CA SER A 88 -7.45 -12.81 -5.93
C SER A 88 -8.10 -14.02 -6.62
N GLY A 89 -7.29 -14.96 -7.09
CA GLY A 89 -7.70 -16.21 -7.72
C GLY A 89 -8.22 -17.28 -6.75
N LEU A 90 -7.84 -17.24 -5.47
CA LEU A 90 -8.17 -18.25 -4.46
C LEU A 90 -9.66 -18.23 -4.11
N GLU A 91 -10.25 -19.41 -3.95
CA GLU A 91 -11.68 -19.56 -3.63
C GLU A 91 -12.07 -18.81 -2.35
N VAL A 92 -11.22 -18.88 -1.31
CA VAL A 92 -11.42 -18.15 -0.04
C VAL A 92 -11.48 -16.64 -0.22
N ASN A 93 -10.86 -16.08 -1.26
CA ASN A 93 -10.87 -14.65 -1.54
C ASN A 93 -11.97 -14.25 -2.54
N LYS A 94 -12.49 -15.20 -3.33
CA LYS A 94 -13.60 -14.94 -4.26
C LYS A 94 -14.96 -15.02 -3.60
N THR A 95 -15.18 -16.03 -2.76
CA THR A 95 -16.49 -16.36 -2.17
C THR A 95 -16.47 -16.42 -0.65
N GLY A 96 -15.27 -16.44 -0.04
CA GLY A 96 -15.15 -16.41 1.40
C GLY A 96 -15.59 -15.07 2.01
N LYS A 97 -15.88 -15.12 3.30
CA LYS A 97 -16.31 -13.97 4.10
C LYS A 97 -15.50 -13.89 5.38
N HIS A 98 -15.37 -12.70 5.93
CA HIS A 98 -14.80 -12.45 7.26
C HIS A 98 -15.75 -11.56 8.07
N CYS A 99 -15.58 -11.59 9.39
CA CYS A 99 -16.27 -10.67 10.29
C CYS A 99 -15.32 -9.52 10.65
N GLU A 100 -15.76 -8.28 10.47
CA GLU A 100 -14.99 -7.11 10.87
C GLU A 100 -15.40 -6.65 12.29
N GLY A 101 -14.41 -6.51 13.18
CA GLY A 101 -14.61 -6.01 14.55
C GLY A 101 -15.28 -7.00 15.53
N HIS A 102 -15.89 -6.47 16.59
CA HIS A 102 -16.65 -7.25 17.59
C HIS A 102 -18.12 -7.53 17.17
N GLY A 103 -18.47 -7.30 15.89
CA GLY A 103 -19.83 -7.41 15.37
C GLY A 103 -20.04 -8.62 14.45
N ASN A 104 -21.31 -8.93 14.18
CA ASN A 104 -21.76 -9.99 13.26
C ASN A 104 -21.86 -9.50 11.80
N LEU A 105 -21.10 -8.47 11.39
CA LEU A 105 -21.15 -7.97 10.02
C LEU A 105 -20.21 -8.80 9.15
N GLU A 106 -20.81 -9.68 8.34
CA GLU A 106 -20.07 -10.44 7.34
C GLU A 106 -19.72 -9.57 6.14
N MET A 107 -18.44 -9.58 5.76
CA MET A 107 -17.93 -8.91 4.56
C MET A 107 -17.31 -9.94 3.63
N GLU A 108 -17.60 -9.82 2.34
CA GLU A 108 -16.98 -10.67 1.31
C GLU A 108 -15.49 -10.36 1.18
N ASN A 109 -14.64 -11.39 1.07
CA ASN A 109 -13.20 -11.20 0.97
C ASN A 109 -12.76 -10.59 -0.38
N ASN A 110 -13.62 -10.65 -1.40
CA ASN A 110 -13.30 -10.14 -2.73
C ASN A 110 -13.09 -8.61 -2.74
N ILE A 111 -13.61 -7.89 -1.73
CA ILE A 111 -13.51 -6.43 -1.62
C ILE A 111 -12.06 -5.97 -1.45
N PHE A 112 -11.17 -6.83 -0.93
CA PHE A 112 -9.75 -6.53 -0.77
C PHE A 112 -8.98 -6.57 -2.10
N PHE A 113 -9.55 -7.18 -3.16
CA PHE A 113 -8.87 -7.42 -4.43
C PHE A 113 -9.61 -6.74 -5.60
N ARG A 114 -9.28 -5.47 -5.86
CA ARG A 114 -9.97 -4.69 -6.91
C ARG A 114 -9.29 -4.72 -8.29
N LYS A 115 -8.09 -4.13 -8.40
CA LYS A 115 -7.32 -4.09 -9.68
C LYS A 115 -5.82 -4.31 -9.52
N GLY A 116 -5.22 -3.95 -8.38
CA GLY A 116 -3.78 -4.13 -8.12
C GLY A 116 -2.87 -3.35 -9.10
N LYS A 117 -3.27 -2.14 -9.52
CA LYS A 117 -2.54 -1.36 -10.55
C LYS A 117 -2.25 0.07 -10.10
N VAL A 118 -1.04 0.51 -10.37
CA VAL A 118 -0.59 1.90 -10.24
C VAL A 118 -1.29 2.78 -11.29
N GLY A 119 -1.71 3.97 -10.89
CA GLY A 119 -2.25 5.00 -11.81
C GLY A 119 -3.72 4.85 -12.19
N ASP A 120 -4.48 3.94 -11.55
CA ASP A 120 -5.90 3.74 -11.85
C ASP A 120 -6.78 4.95 -11.46
N TRP A 121 -6.25 5.90 -10.67
CA TRP A 121 -6.92 7.16 -10.33
C TRP A 121 -7.34 7.96 -11.57
N LYS A 122 -6.62 7.83 -12.70
CA LYS A 122 -6.91 8.49 -13.97
C LYS A 122 -8.28 8.12 -14.56
N ASN A 123 -8.84 6.98 -14.15
CA ASN A 123 -10.16 6.52 -14.58
C ASN A 123 -11.31 7.12 -13.74
N TYR A 124 -11.00 7.85 -12.66
CA TYR A 124 -12.00 8.34 -11.70
C TYR A 124 -11.87 9.84 -11.42
N LEU A 125 -10.66 10.33 -11.18
CA LEU A 125 -10.43 11.74 -10.84
C LEU A 125 -10.37 12.60 -12.10
N THR A 126 -10.94 13.80 -12.01
CA THR A 126 -10.71 14.84 -13.01
C THR A 126 -9.28 15.35 -12.94
N THR A 127 -8.81 15.99 -14.02
CA THR A 127 -7.48 16.63 -14.03
C THR A 127 -7.32 17.67 -12.92
N GLU A 128 -8.39 18.43 -12.63
CA GLU A 128 -8.40 19.42 -11.55
C GLU A 128 -8.26 18.78 -10.17
N MET A 129 -8.99 17.69 -9.90
CA MET A 129 -8.89 16.94 -8.64
C MET A 129 -7.48 16.38 -8.43
N ALA A 130 -6.91 15.78 -9.47
CA ALA A 130 -5.56 15.22 -9.42
C ALA A 130 -4.52 16.31 -9.15
N GLN A 131 -4.59 17.43 -9.87
CA GLN A 131 -3.68 18.56 -9.67
C GLN A 131 -3.77 19.12 -8.25
N ARG A 132 -4.98 19.27 -7.69
CA ARG A 132 -5.16 19.71 -6.30
C ARG A 132 -4.48 18.77 -5.31
N LEU A 133 -4.58 17.45 -5.50
CA LEU A 133 -3.90 16.48 -4.65
C LEU A 133 -2.37 16.53 -4.80
N ASP A 134 -1.87 16.69 -6.02
CA ASP A 134 -0.42 16.82 -6.28
C ASP A 134 0.15 18.06 -5.58
N GLU A 135 -0.51 19.21 -5.75
CA GLU A 135 -0.12 20.47 -5.11
C GLU A 135 -0.14 20.37 -3.58
N ARG A 136 -1.20 19.79 -3.01
CA ARG A 136 -1.33 19.56 -1.57
C ARG A 136 -0.26 18.62 -1.06
N THR A 137 0.06 17.56 -1.80
CA THR A 137 1.10 16.59 -1.46
C THR A 137 2.47 17.24 -1.46
N MET A 138 2.82 17.98 -2.51
CA MET A 138 4.08 18.74 -2.56
C MET A 138 4.18 19.73 -1.40
N GLN A 139 3.10 20.46 -1.09
CA GLN A 139 3.09 21.42 0.02
C GLN A 139 3.31 20.73 1.37
N LYS A 140 2.59 19.63 1.64
CA LYS A 140 2.65 18.92 2.91
C LYS A 140 3.97 18.20 3.13
N LEU A 141 4.54 17.62 2.07
CA LEU A 141 5.79 16.86 2.14
C LEU A 141 7.04 17.74 1.97
N SER A 142 6.87 19.02 1.65
CA SER A 142 7.98 19.96 1.45
C SER A 142 8.94 19.96 2.65
N GLY A 143 10.23 19.87 2.37
CA GLY A 143 11.29 19.86 3.40
C GLY A 143 11.43 18.55 4.19
N SER A 144 10.56 17.55 3.97
CA SER A 144 10.67 16.26 4.66
C SER A 144 11.67 15.30 4.02
N GLY A 145 12.08 15.54 2.78
CA GLY A 145 12.86 14.61 1.97
C GLY A 145 12.05 13.44 1.39
N LEU A 146 10.75 13.36 1.68
CA LEU A 146 9.84 12.39 1.07
C LEU A 146 9.20 12.96 -0.21
N SER A 147 9.25 12.17 -1.28
CA SER A 147 8.44 12.36 -2.49
C SER A 147 7.55 11.14 -2.69
N LEU A 148 6.27 11.39 -2.97
CA LEU A 148 5.28 10.42 -3.41
C LEU A 148 4.92 10.69 -4.87
#